data_AF-A0A1M4NAP6-F1
#
_entry.id   AF-A0A1M4NAP6-F1
#
_cell.length_a   1.000
_cell.length_b   1.000
_cell.length_c   1.000
_cell.angle_alpha   90.00
_cell.angle_beta   90.00
_cell.angle_gamma   90.00
#
_symmetry.space_group_name_H-M   'P 1'
#
loop_
_entity.id
_entity.type
_entity.pdbx_description
1 polymer ?
#
loop_
_entity_poly.entity_id
_entity_poly.type
_entity_poly.pdbx_seq_one_letter_code
_entity_poly.pdbx_strand_id
1 'polypeptide(L)'
;MLRYNKQFDDLQISAYMGWKHVRYIQDSKSIIFIIDPMVGRPDIVYVPEEKSWQNTAPEWAKNLRDHILNTLKSIPWNRKLQWVDTKTKVIEKDIFEDFILPGTPEATLGGRKYTAFGLFNPRSPVSPEEAHELWCDLEKQFAQEAKGIIPVYTKNSKPYSVFTKISLPILKKNTSVSLEYVD
;
A
#
# COMPACT_ATOMS: atom_id res chain seq x y z
N MET A 1 -11.23 15.54 4.50
CA MET A 1 -10.41 14.75 3.56
C MET A 1 -10.11 15.65 2.35
N LEU A 2 -8.88 16.17 2.23
CA LEU A 2 -8.51 17.13 1.18
C LEU A 2 -8.00 16.38 -0.05
N ARG A 3 -8.81 16.32 -1.12
CA ARG A 3 -8.42 15.77 -2.43
C ARG A 3 -7.66 16.84 -3.21
N TYR A 4 -6.50 16.48 -3.78
CA TYR A 4 -5.78 17.33 -4.71
C TYR A 4 -6.39 17.17 -6.11
N ASN A 5 -7.10 18.19 -6.59
CA ASN A 5 -7.70 18.21 -7.92
C ASN A 5 -6.79 18.99 -8.87
N LYS A 6 -6.30 18.34 -9.94
CA LYS A 6 -5.67 19.02 -11.07
C LYS A 6 -6.68 18.97 -12.23
N GLN A 7 -7.13 20.13 -12.67
CA GLN A 7 -8.24 20.28 -13.62
C GLN A 7 -7.73 20.02 -15.05
N PHE A 8 -8.19 18.92 -15.64
CA PHE A 8 -8.24 18.67 -17.09
C PHE A 8 -9.70 18.32 -17.38
N ASP A 9 -10.27 18.91 -18.43
CA ASP A 9 -11.71 18.92 -18.72
C ASP A 9 -12.39 17.53 -18.57
N ASP A 10 -13.49 17.53 -17.81
CA ASP A 10 -14.46 16.46 -17.53
C ASP A 10 -14.07 15.14 -16.85
N LEU A 11 -12.82 14.94 -16.41
CA LEU A 11 -12.45 13.78 -15.58
C LEU A 11 -11.99 14.18 -14.17
N GLN A 12 -12.74 13.78 -13.15
CA GLN A 12 -12.31 13.97 -11.75
C GLN A 12 -11.25 12.93 -11.38
N ILE A 13 -9.99 13.25 -11.67
CA ILE A 13 -8.85 12.42 -11.29
C ILE A 13 -8.44 12.75 -9.85
N SER A 14 -8.29 11.73 -9.02
CA SER A 14 -7.69 11.86 -7.69
C SER A 14 -6.82 10.66 -7.34
N ALA A 15 -5.99 10.79 -6.32
CA ALA A 15 -5.13 9.71 -5.86
C ALA A 15 -5.06 9.70 -4.34
N TYR A 16 -4.79 8.51 -3.79
CA TYR A 16 -4.70 8.28 -2.35
C TYR A 16 -3.59 7.28 -2.04
N MET A 17 -2.90 7.46 -0.92
CA MET A 17 -1.82 6.58 -0.47
C MET A 17 -2.08 6.10 0.96
N GLY A 18 -2.22 4.78 1.10
CA GLY A 18 -2.23 4.09 2.37
C GLY A 18 -0.86 3.53 2.73
N TRP A 19 -0.82 2.69 3.76
CA TRP A 19 0.41 2.05 4.20
C TRP A 19 0.85 0.94 3.23
N LYS A 20 -0.08 0.05 2.84
CA LYS A 20 0.18 -1.08 1.94
C LYS A 20 -0.28 -0.87 0.51
N HIS A 21 -0.71 0.33 0.13
CA HIS A 21 -1.21 0.58 -1.21
C HIS A 21 -1.15 2.04 -1.65
N VAL A 22 -1.16 2.24 -2.97
CA VAL A 22 -1.48 3.52 -3.63
C VAL A 22 -2.63 3.29 -4.60
N ARG A 23 -3.57 4.23 -4.62
CA ARG A 23 -4.82 4.16 -5.37
C ARG A 23 -4.92 5.34 -6.34
N TYR A 24 -5.12 5.04 -7.61
CA TYR A 24 -5.53 6.00 -8.64
C TYR A 24 -7.04 5.92 -8.81
N ILE A 25 -7.71 7.07 -8.83
CA ILE A 25 -9.17 7.17 -8.92
C ILE A 25 -9.52 8.02 -10.14
N GLN A 26 -10.40 7.50 -10.97
CA GLN A 26 -10.99 8.21 -12.10
C GLN A 26 -12.48 7.88 -12.13
N ASP A 27 -13.30 8.92 -12.03
CA ASP A 27 -14.76 8.83 -11.91
C ASP A 27 -15.19 7.93 -10.73
N SER A 28 -15.97 6.87 -10.98
CA SER A 28 -16.39 5.89 -9.97
C SER A 28 -15.49 4.66 -9.86
N LYS A 29 -14.35 4.65 -10.55
CA LYS A 29 -13.46 3.49 -10.62
C LYS A 29 -12.06 3.82 -10.12
N SER A 30 -11.33 2.77 -9.73
CA SER A 30 -9.97 2.94 -9.24
C SER A 30 -9.08 1.75 -9.55
N ILE A 31 -7.81 2.05 -9.77
CA ILE A 31 -6.73 1.05 -9.84
C ILE A 31 -5.88 1.15 -8.57
N ILE A 32 -5.54 -0.02 -8.03
CA ILE A 32 -4.78 -0.15 -6.79
C ILE A 32 -3.46 -0.86 -7.07
N PHE A 33 -2.39 -0.30 -6.52
CA PHE A 33 -1.05 -0.89 -6.53
C PHE A 33 -0.65 -1.20 -5.11
N ILE A 34 -0.15 -2.42 -4.88
CA ILE A 34 0.32 -2.86 -3.57
C ILE A 34 1.69 -2.26 -3.28
N ILE A 35 1.90 -1.87 -2.02
CA ILE A 35 3.16 -1.36 -1.51
C ILE A 35 3.69 -2.31 -0.44
N ASP A 36 4.94 -2.73 -0.60
CA ASP A 36 5.73 -3.33 0.47
C ASP A 36 6.55 -2.22 1.16
N PRO A 37 6.25 -1.89 2.43
CA PRO A 37 7.06 -0.97 3.20
C PRO A 37 8.41 -1.60 3.57
N MET A 38 9.48 -0.81 3.54
CA MET A 38 10.87 -1.22 3.64
C MET A 38 11.61 -0.41 4.72
N VAL A 39 12.42 -1.09 5.52
CA VAL A 39 13.25 -0.46 6.55
C VAL A 39 14.54 0.07 5.94
N GLY A 40 14.76 1.38 6.08
CA GLY A 40 16.00 2.07 5.66
C GLY A 40 16.19 2.16 4.14
N ARG A 41 15.14 1.91 3.34
CA ARG A 41 15.16 1.92 1.88
C ARG A 41 13.82 2.45 1.35
N PRO A 42 13.72 2.85 0.07
CA PRO A 42 12.44 3.19 -0.54
C PRO A 42 11.45 2.03 -0.47
N ASP A 43 10.17 2.37 -0.28
CA ASP A 43 9.09 1.39 -0.28
C ASP A 43 8.79 0.93 -1.70
N ILE A 44 8.47 -0.36 -1.87
CA ILE A 44 8.33 -0.97 -3.19
C ILE A 44 6.87 -0.94 -3.61
N VAL A 45 6.57 -0.25 -4.71
CA VAL A 45 5.26 -0.28 -5.37
C VAL A 45 5.29 -1.30 -6.50
N TYR A 46 4.40 -2.30 -6.43
CA TYR A 46 4.30 -3.34 -7.44
C TYR A 46 3.36 -2.92 -8.57
N VAL A 47 3.89 -2.87 -9.78
CA VAL A 47 3.19 -2.48 -11.00
C VAL A 47 2.99 -3.70 -11.89
N PRO A 48 1.79 -3.97 -12.43
CA PRO A 48 1.64 -4.94 -13.51
C PRO A 48 2.48 -4.53 -14.73
N GLU A 49 3.37 -5.42 -15.18
CA GLU A 49 4.10 -5.23 -16.43
C GLU A 49 3.15 -5.09 -17.62
N GLU A 50 3.60 -4.50 -18.74
CA GLU A 50 2.77 -4.19 -19.91
C GLU A 50 1.89 -5.38 -20.33
N LYS A 51 2.48 -6.57 -20.45
CA LYS A 51 1.75 -7.80 -20.81
C LYS A 51 0.65 -8.15 -19.80
N SER A 52 0.94 -8.07 -18.51
CA SER A 52 -0.06 -8.30 -17.46
C SER A 52 -1.16 -7.26 -17.49
N TRP A 53 -0.82 -5.99 -17.72
CA TRP A 53 -1.77 -4.90 -17.85
C TRP A 53 -2.71 -5.14 -19.03
N GLN A 54 -2.16 -5.40 -20.22
CA GLN A 54 -2.96 -5.70 -21.41
C GLN A 54 -3.85 -6.94 -21.22
N ASN A 55 -3.49 -7.89 -20.37
CA ASN A 55 -4.33 -9.07 -20.12
C ASN A 55 -5.40 -8.86 -19.04
N THR A 56 -5.16 -7.97 -18.07
CA THR A 56 -5.96 -7.94 -16.83
C THR A 56 -6.56 -6.58 -16.50
N ALA A 57 -6.11 -5.51 -17.15
CA ALA A 57 -6.68 -4.19 -16.97
C ALA A 57 -8.14 -4.19 -17.47
N PRO A 58 -9.03 -3.52 -16.73
CA PRO A 58 -10.39 -3.27 -17.18
C PRO A 58 -10.39 -2.35 -18.40
N GLU A 59 -11.48 -2.40 -19.18
CA GLU A 59 -11.57 -1.72 -20.47
C GLU A 59 -11.21 -0.24 -20.41
N TRP A 60 -11.71 0.45 -19.37
CA TRP A 60 -11.45 1.88 -19.18
C TRP A 60 -9.98 2.22 -18.94
N ALA A 61 -9.20 1.30 -18.38
CA ALA A 61 -7.79 1.51 -18.03
C ALA A 61 -6.81 0.86 -19.02
N LYS A 62 -7.31 0.12 -20.02
CA LYS A 62 -6.51 -0.75 -20.89
C LYS A 62 -5.32 -0.04 -21.53
N ASN A 63 -5.58 1.16 -22.04
CA ASN A 63 -4.60 2.00 -22.73
C ASN A 63 -4.07 3.15 -21.87
N LEU A 64 -4.32 3.12 -20.55
CA LEU A 64 -4.00 4.21 -19.62
C LEU A 64 -2.84 3.90 -18.68
N ARG A 65 -2.13 2.78 -18.85
CA ARG A 65 -1.05 2.36 -17.94
C ARG A 65 -0.05 3.49 -17.68
N ASP A 66 0.57 4.01 -18.74
CA ASP A 66 1.60 5.04 -18.61
C ASP A 66 1.02 6.35 -18.07
N HIS A 67 -0.19 6.72 -18.48
CA HIS A 67 -0.87 7.90 -17.95
C HIS A 67 -1.10 7.81 -16.43
N ILE A 68 -1.61 6.68 -15.96
CA ILE A 68 -1.86 6.41 -14.53
C ILE A 68 -0.55 6.44 -13.75
N LEU A 69 0.48 5.74 -14.24
CA LEU A 69 1.78 5.68 -13.58
C LEU A 69 2.46 7.04 -13.54
N ASN A 70 2.43 7.80 -14.64
CA ASN A 70 3.01 9.14 -14.68
C ASN A 70 2.27 10.10 -13.74
N THR A 71 0.94 10.00 -13.66
CA THR A 71 0.13 10.78 -12.72
C THR A 71 0.54 10.48 -11.28
N LEU A 72 0.56 9.20 -10.89
CA LEU A 72 0.92 8.80 -9.52
C LEU A 72 2.36 9.15 -9.16
N LYS A 73 3.32 9.01 -10.10
CA LYS A 73 4.74 9.36 -9.90
C LYS A 73 4.99 10.86 -9.82
N SER A 74 4.11 11.69 -10.40
CA SER A 74 4.24 13.14 -10.36
C SER A 74 3.82 13.77 -9.03
N ILE A 75 3.08 13.02 -8.20
CA ILE A 75 2.64 13.48 -6.89
C ILE A 75 3.84 13.43 -5.93
N PRO A 76 4.17 14.53 -5.23
CA PRO A 76 5.25 14.56 -4.25
C PRO A 76 4.79 13.92 -2.95
N TRP A 77 4.59 12.59 -2.96
CA TRP A 77 4.20 11.82 -1.78
C TRP A 77 5.20 12.05 -0.65
N ASN A 78 4.69 12.12 0.59
CA ASN A 78 5.52 12.20 1.80
C ASN A 78 6.10 10.82 2.14
N ARG A 79 6.72 10.18 1.15
CA ARG A 79 7.16 8.78 1.14
C ARG A 79 8.14 8.56 0.00
N LYS A 80 9.25 7.86 0.26
CA LYS A 80 10.21 7.45 -0.79
C LYS A 80 9.73 6.15 -1.43
N LEU A 81 9.60 6.12 -2.75
CA LEU A 81 9.03 4.99 -3.50
C LEU A 81 9.96 4.49 -4.59
N GLN A 82 10.01 3.17 -4.75
CA GLN A 82 10.58 2.48 -5.90
C GLN A 82 9.46 1.72 -6.61
N TRP A 83 9.25 2.01 -7.89
CA TRP A 83 8.23 1.37 -8.71
C TRP A 83 8.85 0.20 -9.46
N VAL A 84 8.30 -1.01 -9.33
CA VAL A 84 8.86 -2.23 -9.91
C VAL A 84 7.79 -2.96 -10.72
N ASP A 85 8.12 -3.27 -11.97
CA ASP A 85 7.27 -4.08 -12.83
C ASP A 85 7.29 -5.55 -12.40
N THR A 86 6.11 -6.16 -12.38
CA THR A 86 5.88 -7.52 -11.91
C THR A 86 4.78 -8.21 -12.70
N LYS A 87 4.80 -9.54 -12.66
CA LYS A 87 3.76 -10.40 -13.24
C LYS A 87 2.51 -10.49 -12.34
N THR A 88 2.09 -9.36 -11.77
CA THR A 88 0.85 -9.25 -10.99
C THR A 88 -0.32 -8.83 -11.88
N LYS A 89 -1.55 -9.01 -11.39
CA LYS A 89 -2.77 -8.56 -12.08
C LYS A 89 -3.11 -7.13 -11.68
N VAL A 90 -3.82 -6.42 -12.55
CA VAL A 90 -4.44 -5.15 -12.19
C VAL A 90 -5.54 -5.39 -11.14
N ILE A 91 -5.54 -4.57 -10.09
CA ILE A 91 -6.58 -4.60 -9.05
C ILE A 91 -7.50 -3.41 -9.31
N GLU A 92 -8.71 -3.70 -9.79
CA GLU A 92 -9.79 -2.71 -9.92
C GLU A 92 -10.68 -2.74 -8.67
N LYS A 93 -11.08 -1.56 -8.20
CA LYS A 93 -12.07 -1.39 -7.14
C LYS A 93 -13.00 -0.21 -7.43
N ASP A 94 -14.26 -0.34 -7.02
CA ASP A 94 -15.20 0.78 -6.98
C ASP A 94 -14.76 1.80 -5.91
N ILE A 95 -14.97 3.10 -6.17
CA ILE A 95 -14.59 4.18 -5.25
C ILE A 95 -15.21 4.07 -3.86
N PHE A 96 -16.38 3.46 -3.73
CA PHE A 96 -17.06 3.29 -2.44
C PHE A 96 -16.52 2.12 -1.64
N GLU A 97 -15.72 1.25 -2.26
CA GLU A 97 -15.03 0.16 -1.57
C GLU A 97 -13.72 0.66 -0.97
N ASP A 98 -13.60 0.52 0.35
CA ASP A 98 -12.30 0.61 1.02
C ASP A 98 -11.42 -0.56 0.58
N PHE A 99 -10.17 -0.27 0.26
CA PHE A 99 -9.17 -1.30 0.05
C PHE A 99 -8.32 -1.46 1.29
N ILE A 100 -8.54 -2.57 1.97
CA ILE A 100 -7.78 -2.97 3.14
C ILE A 100 -7.21 -4.36 2.84
N LEU A 101 -5.88 -4.48 2.91
CA LEU A 101 -5.23 -5.78 2.80
C LEU A 101 -5.49 -6.56 4.11
N PRO A 102 -6.16 -7.72 4.08
CA PRO A 102 -6.43 -8.49 5.29
C PRO A 102 -5.15 -8.87 6.04
N GLY A 103 -5.22 -8.96 7.36
CA GLY A 103 -4.06 -9.31 8.19
C GLY A 103 -3.00 -8.20 8.29
N THR A 104 -3.38 -6.96 8.01
CA THR A 104 -2.50 -5.78 8.15
C THR A 104 -3.06 -4.81 9.19
N PRO A 105 -2.23 -3.91 9.75
CA PRO A 105 -2.71 -2.92 10.71
C PRO A 105 -3.83 -2.03 10.17
N GLU A 106 -3.91 -1.80 8.85
CA GLU A 106 -4.97 -1.03 8.19
C GLU A 106 -6.37 -1.63 8.41
N ALA A 107 -6.47 -2.93 8.72
CA ALA A 107 -7.73 -3.59 9.04
C ALA A 107 -8.24 -3.31 10.47
N THR A 108 -7.41 -2.72 11.33
CA THR A 108 -7.75 -2.41 12.72
C THR A 108 -8.39 -1.01 12.86
N LEU A 109 -9.03 -0.74 14.00
CA LEU A 109 -9.50 0.62 14.29
C LEU A 109 -8.33 1.61 14.41
N GLY A 110 -7.19 1.18 14.98
CA GLY A 110 -5.97 2.00 15.09
C GLY A 110 -5.41 2.38 13.73
N GLY A 111 -5.25 1.41 12.83
CA GLY A 111 -4.77 1.66 11.47
C GLY A 111 -5.68 2.57 10.67
N ARG A 112 -7.01 2.41 10.77
CA ARG A 112 -7.96 3.33 10.11
C ARG A 112 -7.84 4.77 10.61
N LYS A 113 -7.56 4.97 11.92
CA LYS A 113 -7.26 6.32 12.45
C LYS A 113 -5.95 6.87 11.88
N TYR A 114 -4.90 6.05 11.77
CA TYR A 114 -3.63 6.46 11.17
C TYR A 114 -3.76 6.84 9.70
N THR A 115 -4.50 6.06 8.93
CA THR A 115 -4.91 6.36 7.57
C THR A 115 -5.59 7.72 7.47
N ALA A 116 -6.51 8.06 8.39
CA ALA A 116 -7.22 9.33 8.38
C ALA A 116 -6.32 10.57 8.61
N PHE A 117 -5.16 10.40 9.25
CA PHE A 117 -4.17 11.49 9.37
C PHE A 117 -3.50 11.84 8.04
N GLY A 118 -3.55 10.95 7.04
CA GLY A 118 -3.00 11.24 5.71
C GLY A 118 -1.50 11.50 5.72
N LEU A 119 -0.75 10.76 6.55
CA LEU A 119 0.68 10.97 6.80
C LEU A 119 1.56 10.91 5.53
N PHE A 120 1.08 10.27 4.47
CA PHE A 120 1.79 10.17 3.18
C PHE A 120 1.39 11.23 2.16
N ASN A 121 0.43 12.11 2.48
CA ASN A 121 0.01 13.17 1.58
C ASN A 121 1.10 14.24 1.43
N PRO A 122 1.21 14.93 0.27
CA PRO A 122 2.19 15.99 0.03
C PRO A 122 2.29 17.12 1.06
N ARG A 123 1.23 17.34 1.84
CA ARG A 123 1.13 18.40 2.86
C ARG A 123 1.10 17.84 4.28
N SER A 124 1.61 16.62 4.47
CA SER A 124 1.77 16.04 5.79
C SER A 124 2.59 16.98 6.68
N PRO A 125 2.19 17.21 7.94
CA PRO A 125 2.95 18.05 8.86
C PRO A 125 4.22 17.37 9.40
N VAL A 126 4.39 16.08 9.12
CA VAL A 126 5.55 15.29 9.52
C VAL A 126 6.39 14.91 8.30
N SER A 127 7.69 14.70 8.50
CA SER A 127 8.61 14.23 7.47
C SER A 127 8.26 12.82 6.94
N PRO A 128 8.78 12.42 5.77
CA PRO A 128 8.60 11.06 5.27
C PRO A 128 9.11 9.99 6.24
N GLU A 129 10.23 10.27 6.91
CA GLU A 129 10.85 9.39 7.89
C GLU A 129 9.97 9.22 9.13
N GLU A 130 9.45 10.32 9.70
CA GLU A 130 8.53 10.27 10.84
C GLU A 130 7.21 9.58 10.48
N ALA A 131 6.65 9.85 9.31
CA ALA A 131 5.45 9.16 8.82
C ALA A 131 5.67 7.65 8.74
N HIS A 132 6.82 7.21 8.23
CA HIS A 132 7.18 5.80 8.13
C HIS A 132 7.41 5.16 9.51
N GLU A 133 8.07 5.87 10.43
CA GLU A 133 8.31 5.40 11.80
C GLU A 133 7.01 5.19 12.58
N LEU A 134 6.06 6.12 12.49
CA LEU A 134 4.73 5.99 13.10
C LEU A 134 4.00 4.72 12.63
N TRP A 135 4.06 4.42 11.33
CA TRP A 135 3.49 3.17 10.81
C TRP A 135 4.27 1.93 11.24
N CYS A 136 5.59 2.02 11.36
CA CYS A 136 6.40 0.94 11.93
C CYS A 136 6.04 0.65 13.38
N ASP A 137 5.75 1.67 14.19
CA ASP A 137 5.31 1.50 15.57
C ASP A 137 3.94 0.82 15.66
N LEU A 138 3.01 1.20 14.78
CA LEU A 138 1.73 0.52 14.66
C LEU A 138 1.89 -0.96 14.24
N GLU A 139 2.81 -1.27 13.31
CA GLU A 139 3.15 -2.66 12.93
C GLU A 139 3.74 -3.45 14.10
N LYS A 140 4.60 -2.84 14.93
CA LYS A 140 5.11 -3.47 16.16
C LYS A 140 3.97 -3.82 17.10
N GLN A 141 3.10 -2.86 17.39
CA GLN A 141 1.96 -3.07 18.29
C GLN A 141 1.01 -4.13 17.74
N PHE A 142 0.69 -4.07 16.44
CA PHE A 142 -0.17 -5.06 15.78
C PHE A 142 0.38 -6.49 15.92
N ALA A 143 1.70 -6.68 15.71
CA ALA A 143 2.34 -7.98 15.88
C ALA A 143 2.42 -8.44 17.36
N GLN A 144 2.61 -7.50 18.30
CA GLN A 144 2.63 -7.80 19.73
C GLN A 144 1.26 -8.24 20.27
N GLU A 145 0.18 -7.65 19.75
CA GLU A 145 -1.19 -7.93 20.18
C GLU A 145 -1.84 -9.09 19.44
N ALA A 146 -1.19 -9.60 18.38
CA ALA A 146 -1.69 -10.72 17.60
C ALA A 146 -1.86 -11.99 18.45
N LYS A 147 -2.87 -12.80 18.12
CA LYS A 147 -3.20 -14.05 18.83
C LYS A 147 -3.70 -15.10 17.85
N GLY A 148 -3.52 -16.36 18.22
CA GLY A 148 -4.01 -17.51 17.46
C GLY A 148 -3.06 -17.95 16.35
N ILE A 149 -3.61 -18.62 15.35
CA ILE A 149 -2.85 -19.17 14.23
C ILE A 149 -2.68 -18.09 13.17
N ILE A 150 -1.43 -17.85 12.76
CA ILE A 150 -1.11 -16.84 11.75
C ILE A 150 -0.38 -17.52 10.58
N PRO A 151 -0.98 -17.52 9.37
CA PRO A 151 -0.29 -17.97 8.18
C PRO A 151 0.83 -16.98 7.80
N VAL A 152 2.02 -17.50 7.54
CA VAL A 152 3.23 -16.74 7.24
C VAL A 152 3.76 -17.16 5.87
N TYR A 153 3.74 -16.23 4.93
CA TYR A 153 4.26 -16.43 3.57
C TYR A 153 5.69 -15.86 3.46
N THR A 154 6.71 -16.70 3.69
CA THR A 154 8.12 -16.24 3.71
C THR A 154 8.86 -16.36 2.37
N LYS A 155 8.41 -17.25 1.48
CA LYS A 155 9.11 -17.62 0.24
C LYS A 155 9.54 -16.43 -0.64
N ASN A 156 8.70 -15.40 -0.70
CA ASN A 156 8.95 -14.19 -1.49
C ASN A 156 9.17 -12.94 -0.62
N SER A 157 9.32 -13.10 0.69
CA SER A 157 9.48 -11.99 1.63
C SER A 157 10.76 -11.20 1.33
N LYS A 158 10.67 -9.88 1.30
CA LYS A 158 11.84 -9.03 1.04
C LYS A 158 12.67 -8.92 2.33
N PRO A 159 14.00 -9.10 2.29
CA PRO A 159 14.84 -9.08 3.48
C PRO A 159 14.76 -7.79 4.31
N TYR A 160 14.49 -6.66 3.65
CA TYR A 160 14.36 -5.34 4.28
C TYR A 160 12.91 -4.89 4.43
N SER A 161 11.91 -5.73 4.12
CA SER A 161 10.51 -5.34 4.37
C SER A 161 10.26 -5.12 5.85
N VAL A 162 9.33 -4.23 6.17
CA VAL A 162 8.81 -4.04 7.53
C VAL A 162 8.29 -5.36 8.09
N PHE A 163 7.64 -6.19 7.27
CA PHE A 163 7.24 -7.53 7.69
C PHE A 163 8.43 -8.37 8.18
N THR A 164 9.49 -8.49 7.37
CA THR A 164 10.67 -9.30 7.73
C THR A 164 11.48 -8.71 8.88
N LYS A 165 11.61 -7.38 8.95
CA LYS A 165 12.47 -6.70 9.92
C LYS A 165 11.77 -6.36 11.24
N ILE A 166 10.45 -6.23 11.24
CA ILE A 166 9.68 -5.75 12.39
C ILE A 166 8.63 -6.78 12.79
N SER A 167 7.64 -7.05 11.93
CA SER A 167 6.48 -7.84 12.32
C SER A 167 6.85 -9.31 12.62
N LEU A 168 7.60 -9.98 11.73
CA LEU A 168 7.94 -11.39 11.87
C LEU A 168 8.81 -11.70 13.11
N PRO A 169 9.88 -10.94 13.44
CA PRO A 169 10.63 -11.16 14.68
C PRO A 169 9.79 -11.01 15.96
N ILE A 170 8.82 -10.09 15.96
CA ILE A 170 7.90 -9.90 17.09
C ILE A 170 6.93 -11.07 17.19
N LEU A 171 6.31 -11.47 16.07
CA LEU A 171 5.42 -12.62 16.00
C LEU A 171 6.10 -13.90 16.48
N LYS A 172 7.37 -14.12 16.11
CA LYS A 172 8.17 -15.28 16.59
C LYS A 172 8.38 -15.30 18.10
N LYS A 173 8.34 -14.14 18.77
CA LYS A 173 8.50 -14.01 20.23
C LYS A 173 7.17 -13.96 20.97
N ASN A 174 6.05 -13.81 20.26
CA ASN A 174 4.73 -13.69 20.84
C ASN A 174 4.19 -15.08 21.20
N THR A 175 4.11 -15.38 22.50
CA THR A 175 3.65 -16.68 23.02
C THR A 175 2.17 -16.96 22.79
N SER A 176 1.39 -15.94 22.39
CA SER A 176 -0.03 -16.09 22.07
C SER A 176 -0.28 -16.46 20.60
N VAL A 177 0.79 -16.62 19.80
CA VAL A 177 0.73 -16.87 18.37
C VAL A 177 1.36 -18.22 18.02
N SER A 178 0.69 -18.95 17.12
CA SER A 178 1.25 -20.10 16.41
C SER A 178 1.47 -19.72 14.95
N LEU A 179 2.71 -19.84 14.45
CA LEU A 179 3.05 -19.50 13.07
C LEU A 179 2.93 -20.73 12.17
N GLU A 180 2.10 -20.64 11.15
CA GLU A 180 1.99 -21.65 10.09
C GLU A 180 2.67 -21.13 8.82
N TYR A 181 3.78 -21.74 8.45
CA TYR A 181 4.51 -21.34 7.24
C TYR A 181 3.82 -21.94 6.02
N VAL A 182 3.46 -21.07 5.08
CA VAL A 182 2.78 -21.46 3.83
C VAL A 182 3.75 -21.23 2.66
N ASP A 183 4.05 -22.32 1.93
CA ASP A 183 5.00 -22.38 0.79
C ASP A 183 4.38 -22.09 -0.59
#